data_AF-A0A6M0B0W4-F1
#
_entry.id   AF-A0A6M0B0W4-F1
#
_cell.length_a   1.000
_cell.length_b   1.000
_cell.length_c   1.000
_cell.angle_alpha   90.00
_cell.angle_beta   90.00
_cell.angle_gamma   90.00
#
_symmetry.space_group_name_H-M   'P 1'
#
loop_
_entity.id
_entity.type
_entity.pdbx_description
1 polymer ?
#
loop_
_entity_poly.entity_id
_entity_poly.type
_entity_poly.pdbx_seq_one_letter_code
_entity_poly.pdbx_strand_id
1 'polypeptide(L)' 'PSKSLFDYDYQLVKLSDEEFKFLEACDQNGNSADNSSQSQTVAEIIKHVNFDLDGVRSLLQRQLIMLKIDS' A
#
# COMPACT_ATOMS: atom_id res chain seq x y z
N PRO A 1 7.81 12.27 4.39
CA PRO A 1 6.73 11.49 5.06
C PRO A 1 7.28 10.71 6.28
N SER A 2 6.45 10.48 7.30
CA SER A 2 6.83 9.74 8.53
C SER A 2 6.59 8.24 8.38
N LYS A 3 7.44 7.39 8.97
CA LYS A 3 7.25 5.92 9.06
C LYS A 3 6.37 5.49 10.23
N SER A 4 5.59 6.42 10.79
CA SER A 4 4.67 6.13 11.88
C SER A 4 3.32 6.75 11.56
N LEU A 5 2.26 5.97 11.75
CA LEU A 5 0.88 6.37 11.49
C LEU A 5 -0.04 5.83 12.59
N PHE A 6 -1.25 6.37 12.66
CA PHE A 6 -2.31 5.81 13.49
C PHE A 6 -3.08 4.77 12.68
N ASP A 7 -3.20 3.56 13.22
CA ASP A 7 -4.04 2.53 12.61
C ASP A 7 -5.54 2.80 12.86
N TYR A 8 -6.39 1.85 12.46
CA TYR A 8 -7.84 1.96 12.63
C TYR A 8 -8.28 2.15 14.09
N ASP A 9 -7.56 1.52 15.03
CA ASP A 9 -7.82 1.62 16.47
C ASP A 9 -7.13 2.85 17.09
N TYR A 10 -6.63 3.77 16.27
CA TYR A 10 -5.87 4.96 16.65
C TYR A 10 -4.60 4.64 17.47
N GLN A 11 -4.01 3.47 17.26
CA GLN A 11 -2.74 3.11 17.86
C GLN A 11 -1.59 3.56 16.96
N LEU A 12 -0.52 4.07 17.59
CA LEU A 12 0.68 4.44 16.86
C LEU A 12 1.41 3.18 16.39
N VAL A 13 1.37 2.90 15.09
CA VAL A 13 2.10 1.81 14.46
C VAL A 13 3.33 2.35 13.74
N LYS A 14 4.42 1.59 13.81
CA LYS A 14 5.64 1.87 13.06
C LYS A 14 5.71 0.95 11.86
N LEU A 15 5.99 1.53 10.71
CA LEU A 15 6.22 0.81 9.47
C LEU A 15 7.69 0.43 9.37
N SER A 16 7.94 -0.79 8.92
CA SER A 16 9.23 -1.16 8.36
C SER A 16 9.52 -0.35 7.08
N ASP A 17 10.78 -0.40 6.64
CA ASP A 17 11.22 0.31 5.44
C ASP A 17 10.53 -0.24 4.19
N GLU A 18 10.29 -1.54 4.17
CA GLU A 18 9.62 -2.27 3.10
C GLU A 18 8.12 -1.92 3.05
N GLU A 19 7.42 -1.95 4.19
CA GLU A 19 6.01 -1.56 4.27
C GLU A 19 5.83 -0.10 3.86
N PHE A 20 6.72 0.80 4.32
CA PHE A 20 6.66 2.20 3.98
C PHE A 20 6.80 2.43 2.47
N LYS A 21 7.77 1.78 1.81
CA LYS A 21 7.95 1.86 0.35
C LYS A 21 6.75 1.31 -0.42
N PHE A 22 6.16 0.21 0.05
CA PHE A 22 4.95 -0.33 -0.56
C PHE A 22 3.77 0.64 -0.46
N LEU A 23 3.57 1.27 0.71
CA LEU A 23 2.52 2.27 0.91
C LEU A 23 2.73 3.53 0.07
N GLU A 24 3.97 4.01 -0.10
CA GLU A 24 4.29 5.11 -1.03
C GLU A 24 3.93 4.74 -2.48
N ALA A 25 4.21 3.50 -2.91
CA ALA A 25 3.81 3.04 -4.24
C ALA A 25 2.28 2.96 -4.40
N CYS A 26 1.55 2.56 -3.35
CA CYS A 26 0.09 2.60 -3.35
C CYS A 26 -0.46 4.03 -3.47
N ASP A 27 0.12 5.01 -2.77
CA ASP A 27 -0.28 6.42 -2.86
C ASP A 27 -0.09 6.97 -4.28
N GLN A 28 1.05 6.66 -4.91
CA GLN A 28 1.30 7.03 -6.31
C GLN A 28 0.31 6.37 -7.28
N ASN A 29 -0.10 5.13 -7.02
CA ASN A 29 -1.06 4.40 -7.82
C ASN A 29 -2.50 4.97 -7.72
N GLY A 30 -2.88 5.46 -6.54
CA GLY A 30 -4.21 6.03 -6.26
C GLY A 30 -4.37 7.49 -6.67
N ASN A 31 -3.29 8.26 -6.73
CA ASN A 31 -3.29 9.70 -7.00
C ASN A 31 -3.14 10.06 -8.50
N SER A 32 -3.30 9.11 -9.44
CA SER A 32 -3.30 9.48 -10.85
C SER A 32 -4.54 10.34 -11.16
N ALA A 33 -4.32 11.59 -11.58
CA ALA A 33 -5.29 12.69 -11.64
C ALA A 33 -6.47 12.45 -12.60
N ASP A 34 -6.41 11.37 -13.35
CA ASP A 34 -7.40 10.93 -14.28
C ASP A 34 -7.52 9.41 -14.11
N ASN A 35 -8.73 8.94 -13.78
CA ASN A 35 -9.11 7.52 -13.64
C ASN A 35 -8.92 6.71 -14.96
N SER A 36 -8.19 7.27 -15.91
CA SER A 36 -7.76 6.75 -17.22
C SER A 36 -6.37 6.09 -17.17
N SER A 37 -5.55 6.39 -16.14
CA SER A 37 -4.27 5.72 -15.95
C SER A 37 -4.52 4.34 -15.35
N GLN A 38 -4.06 3.30 -16.05
CA GLN A 38 -4.13 1.91 -15.60
C GLN A 38 -3.59 1.80 -14.17
N SER A 39 -4.46 1.58 -13.19
CA SER A 39 -4.03 1.30 -11.81
C SER A 39 -3.19 0.03 -11.82
N GLN A 40 -2.00 0.11 -11.23
CA GLN A 40 -1.12 -1.04 -11.08
C GLN A 40 -1.74 -2.06 -10.14
N THR A 41 -1.63 -3.32 -10.52
CA THR A 41 -1.96 -4.46 -9.68
C THR A 41 -0.93 -4.63 -8.56
N VAL A 42 -1.31 -5.35 -7.50
CA VAL A 42 -0.38 -5.76 -6.44
C VAL A 42 0.88 -6.43 -7.04
N ALA A 43 0.68 -7.31 -8.02
CA ALA A 43 1.77 -8.05 -8.66
C ALA A 43 2.75 -7.15 -9.43
N GLU A 44 2.31 -6.00 -9.92
CA GLU A 44 3.17 -5.01 -10.59
C GLU A 44 3.92 -4.17 -9.56
N ILE A 45 3.24 -3.70 -8.51
CA ILE A 45 3.86 -2.89 -7.45
C ILE A 45 5.00 -3.67 -6.77
N ILE A 46 4.77 -4.93 -6.37
CA ILE A 46 5.78 -5.74 -5.66
C ILE A 46 7.00 -6.11 -6.54
N LYS A 47 6.95 -5.94 -7.87
CA LYS A 47 8.14 -6.10 -8.72
C LYS A 47 9.13 -4.95 -8.55
N HIS A 48 8.65 -3.79 -8.12
CA HIS A 48 9.44 -2.56 -8.02
C HIS A 48 9.82 -2.19 -6.58
N VAL A 49 9.23 -2.87 -5.60
CA VAL A 49 9.57 -2.73 -4.18
C VAL A 49 9.97 -4.07 -3.59
N ASN A 50 10.88 -4.08 -2.61
CA ASN A 50 11.28 -5.30 -1.92
C ASN A 50 10.19 -5.72 -0.92
N PHE A 51 9.08 -6.24 -1.43
CA PHE A 51 7.91 -6.63 -0.65
C PHE A 51 7.26 -7.87 -1.26
N ASP A 52 6.50 -8.62 -0.47
CA ASP A 52 5.89 -9.89 -0.89
C ASP A 52 4.38 -9.94 -0.60
N LEU A 53 3.73 -11.01 -1.07
CA LEU A 53 2.29 -11.18 -0.91
C LEU A 53 1.87 -11.39 0.54
N ASP A 54 2.74 -11.94 1.39
CA ASP A 54 2.43 -12.13 2.81
C ASP A 54 2.43 -10.79 3.56
N GLY A 55 3.38 -9.92 3.24
CA GLY A 55 3.38 -8.52 3.65
C GLY A 55 2.13 -7.77 3.19
N VAL A 56 1.73 -7.93 1.92
CA VAL A 56 0.50 -7.30 1.40
C VAL A 56 -0.74 -7.78 2.17
N ARG A 57 -0.85 -9.08 2.43
CA ARG A 57 -1.96 -9.65 3.22
C ARG A 57 -1.96 -9.12 4.66
N SER A 58 -0.78 -8.99 5.28
CA SER A 58 -0.64 -8.40 6.61
C SER A 58 -1.13 -6.95 6.65
N LEU A 59 -0.73 -6.12 5.67
CA LEU A 59 -1.21 -4.74 5.56
C LEU A 59 -2.72 -4.65 5.35
N LEU A 60 -3.29 -5.55 4.54
CA LEU A 60 -4.74 -5.64 4.34
C LEU A 60 -5.48 -6.04 5.63
N GLN A 61 -4.96 -7.04 6.36
CA GLN A 61 -5.53 -7.48 7.65
C GLN A 61 -5.52 -6.37 8.71
N ARG A 62 -4.46 -5.54 8.71
CA ARG A 62 -4.32 -4.36 9.57
C ARG A 62 -5.09 -3.14 9.05
N GLN A 63 -5.83 -3.29 7.96
CA GLN A 63 -6.63 -2.24 7.32
C GLN A 63 -5.81 -1.00 6.93
N LEU A 64 -4.53 -1.19 6.60
CA LEU A 64 -3.63 -0.12 6.16
C LEU A 64 -3.70 0.16 4.66
N ILE A 65 -4.29 -0.77 3.89
CA ILE A 65 -4.53 -0.67 2.46
C ILE A 65 -5.93 -1.19 2.12
N MET A 66 -6.44 -0.79 0.96
CA MET A 66 -7.64 -1.38 0.35
C MET A 66 -7.30 -1.91 -1.04
N LEU A 67 -7.93 -3.02 -1.42
CA LEU A 67 -7.85 -3.57 -2.77
C LEU A 67 -9.10 -3.19 -3.54
N LYS A 68 -8.92 -2.77 -4.79
CA LYS A 68 -9.97 -2.58 -5.76
C LYS A 68 -9.95 -3.76 -6.74
N ILE A 69 -11.13 -4.27 -7.08
CA ILE A 69 -11.29 -5.27 -8.16
C ILE A 69 -11.64 -4.50 -9.42
N ASP A 70 -10.86 -4.68 -10.48
CA ASP A 70 -11.22 -4.17 -11.80
C ASP A 70 -12.36 -5.03 -12.36
N SER A 71 -13.47 -4.38 -12.74
CA SER A 71 -14.68 -5.00 -13.29
C SER A 71 -14.76 -4.87 -14.80
#